data_AF-A0A1G9SZS1-F1
#
_entry.id   AF-A0A1G9SZS1-F1
#
_cell.length_a   1.000
_cell.length_b   1.000
_cell.length_c   1.000
_cell.angle_alpha   90.00
_cell.angle_beta   90.00
_cell.angle_gamma   90.00
#
_symmetry.space_group_name_H-M   'P 1'
#
loop_
_entity.id
_entity.type
_entity.pdbx_description
1 polymer ?
#
loop_
_entity_poly.entity_id
_entity_poly.type
_entity_poly.pdbx_seq_one_letter_code
_entity_poly.pdbx_strand_id
1 'polypeptide(L)'
;MLERRAQGEGDTELMKLCCVQLFNAGDLDDVLTIWDAKRSSWDADSSIDVQLLCGAGLEETKAYLTATNSPAALAVLDCLLLCERAGDFEGFSVESTSRWYAAYYSD
;
A
#
# COMPACT_ATOMS: atom_id res chain seq x y z
N MET A 1 0.49 -30.37 1.61
CA MET A 1 -0.55 -29.76 2.50
C MET A 1 0.10 -29.09 3.73
N LEU A 2 1.24 -28.41 3.54
CA LEU A 2 1.97 -27.67 4.59
C LEU A 2 2.33 -26.26 4.11
N GLU A 3 2.56 -26.09 2.80
CA GLU A 3 2.84 -24.79 2.17
C GLU A 3 1.68 -23.80 2.25
N ARG A 4 0.43 -24.27 2.20
CA ARG A 4 -0.77 -23.42 2.23
C ARG A 4 -1.01 -22.71 3.58
N ARG A 5 -0.30 -23.11 4.64
CA ARG A 5 -0.37 -22.44 5.96
C ARG A 5 0.66 -21.32 6.11
N ALA A 6 1.70 -21.30 5.29
CA ALA A 6 2.71 -20.24 5.30
C ALA A 6 2.31 -19.04 4.42
N GLN A 7 1.38 -19.23 3.48
CA GLN A 7 0.92 -18.20 2.54
C GLN A 7 -0.23 -17.32 3.07
N GLY A 8 -0.81 -17.67 4.22
CA GLY A 8 -2.06 -17.07 4.69
C GLY A 8 -3.28 -17.72 4.01
N GLU A 9 -4.41 -17.76 4.71
CA GLU A 9 -5.68 -18.28 4.17
C GLU A 9 -6.42 -17.23 3.31
N GLY A 10 -5.92 -15.99 3.27
CA GLY A 10 -6.50 -14.89 2.52
C GLY A 10 -6.19 -14.99 1.02
N ASP A 11 -7.17 -14.64 0.20
CA ASP A 11 -6.97 -14.45 -1.23
C ASP A 11 -6.21 -13.12 -1.44
N THR A 12 -4.91 -13.22 -1.77
CA THR A 12 -4.04 -12.06 -1.99
C THR A 12 -4.59 -11.12 -3.06
N GLU A 13 -5.30 -11.63 -4.07
CA GLU A 13 -5.90 -10.80 -5.11
C GLU A 13 -7.11 -10.02 -4.59
N LEU A 14 -7.96 -10.65 -3.77
CA LEU A 14 -9.07 -9.92 -3.11
C LEU A 14 -8.54 -8.86 -2.14
N MET A 15 -7.47 -9.18 -1.40
CA MET A 15 -6.85 -8.21 -0.50
C MET A 15 -6.25 -7.03 -1.27
N LYS A 16 -5.55 -7.30 -2.37
CA LYS A 16 -5.01 -6.28 -3.27
C LYS A 16 -6.13 -5.39 -3.82
N LEU A 17 -7.24 -5.98 -4.27
CA LEU A 17 -8.41 -5.22 -4.71
C LEU A 17 -8.95 -4.31 -3.59
N CYS A 18 -9.05 -4.79 -2.36
CA CYS A 18 -9.44 -3.96 -1.22
C CYS A 18 -8.46 -2.80 -0.99
N CYS A 19 -7.14 -3.05 -1.01
CA CYS A 19 -6.13 -2.00 -0.88
C CYS A 19 -6.26 -0.94 -1.98
N VAL A 20 -6.60 -1.35 -3.21
CA VAL A 20 -6.87 -0.42 -4.33
C VAL A 20 -8.12 0.42 -4.07
N GLN A 21 -9.18 -0.14 -3.49
CA GLN A 21 -10.37 0.64 -3.13
C GLN A 21 -10.07 1.67 -2.03
N LEU A 22 -9.30 1.30 -1.00
CA LEU A 22 -8.86 2.21 0.05
C LEU A 22 -7.95 3.31 -0.50
N PHE A 23 -7.01 2.95 -1.38
CA PHE A 23 -6.18 3.92 -2.10
C PHE A 23 -7.04 4.94 -2.87
N ASN A 24 -8.07 4.48 -3.58
CA ASN A 24 -8.98 5.36 -4.33
C ASN A 24 -9.90 6.20 -3.43
N ALA A 25 -10.19 5.74 -2.21
CA ALA A 25 -10.91 6.54 -1.22
C ALA A 25 -10.05 7.71 -0.72
N GLY A 26 -8.73 7.52 -0.67
CA GLY A 26 -7.76 8.56 -0.36
C GLY A 26 -7.79 9.01 1.11
N ASP A 27 -8.34 8.20 2.01
CA ASP A 27 -8.37 8.50 3.45
C ASP A 27 -7.00 8.16 4.08
N LEU A 28 -6.46 9.10 4.85
CA LEU A 28 -5.19 8.93 5.55
C LEU A 28 -5.30 7.90 6.70
N ASP A 29 -6.49 7.68 7.22
CA ASP A 29 -6.73 6.67 8.25
C ASP A 29 -6.52 5.23 7.71
N ASP A 30 -6.61 5.04 6.39
CA ASP A 30 -6.43 3.74 5.75
C ASP A 30 -4.96 3.33 5.55
N VAL A 31 -4.02 4.27 5.67
CA VAL A 31 -2.58 4.04 5.39
C VAL A 31 -2.03 2.87 6.20
N LEU A 32 -2.33 2.82 7.51
CA LEU A 32 -1.86 1.73 8.38
C LEU A 32 -2.57 0.41 8.08
N THR A 33 -3.84 0.46 7.68
CA THR A 33 -4.60 -0.74 7.30
C THR A 33 -4.02 -1.39 6.04
N ILE A 34 -3.69 -0.58 5.02
CA ILE A 34 -3.04 -1.06 3.79
C ILE A 34 -1.63 -1.59 4.10
N TRP A 35 -0.90 -0.95 5.00
CA TRP A 35 0.41 -1.41 5.44
C TRP A 35 0.35 -2.79 6.13
N ASP A 36 -0.59 -2.98 7.06
CA ASP A 36 -0.77 -4.25 7.74
C ASP A 36 -1.17 -5.35 6.76
N ALA A 37 -2.02 -5.03 5.79
CA ALA A 37 -2.36 -5.95 4.70
C ALA A 37 -1.13 -6.37 3.88
N LYS A 38 -0.30 -5.41 3.45
CA LYS A 38 0.98 -5.67 2.76
C LYS A 38 1.89 -6.57 3.59
N ARG A 39 1.99 -6.35 4.90
CA ARG A 39 2.91 -7.10 5.78
C ARG A 39 2.36 -8.44 6.27
N SER A 40 1.13 -8.80 5.91
CA SER A 40 0.43 -9.98 6.44
C SER A 40 1.00 -11.32 5.97
N SER A 41 1.62 -11.37 4.79
CA SER A 41 2.30 -12.55 4.25
C SER A 41 3.37 -12.15 3.24
N TRP A 42 4.25 -13.09 2.86
CA TRP A 42 5.24 -12.84 1.81
C TRP A 42 4.59 -12.54 0.46
N ASP A 43 3.51 -13.27 0.13
CA ASP A 43 2.77 -13.07 -1.11
C ASP A 43 2.09 -11.69 -1.13
N ALA A 44 1.53 -11.25 0.01
CA ALA A 44 0.97 -9.92 0.16
C ALA A 44 2.02 -8.81 0.03
N ASP A 45 3.19 -8.99 0.67
CA ASP A 45 4.27 -8.01 0.67
C ASP A 45 4.80 -7.79 -0.75
N SER A 46 4.81 -8.83 -1.58
CA SER A 46 5.20 -8.73 -2.99
C SER A 46 4.08 -8.25 -3.91
N SER A 47 2.81 -8.51 -3.60
CA SER A 47 1.68 -8.20 -4.50
C SER A 47 1.05 -6.83 -4.30
N ILE A 48 1.14 -6.28 -3.09
CA ILE A 48 0.59 -4.97 -2.73
C ILE A 48 1.69 -3.92 -2.88
N ASP A 49 1.53 -3.06 -3.88
CA ASP A 49 2.48 -1.99 -4.18
C ASP A 49 2.55 -0.96 -3.04
N VAL A 50 3.76 -0.50 -2.72
CA VAL A 50 3.97 0.51 -1.65
C VAL A 50 3.27 1.84 -1.98
N GLN A 51 3.09 2.14 -3.25
CA GLN A 51 2.40 3.31 -3.76
C GLN A 51 0.92 3.34 -3.35
N LEU A 52 0.30 2.17 -3.05
CA LEU A 52 -1.08 2.09 -2.57
C LEU A 52 -1.28 2.71 -1.18
N LEU A 53 -0.21 2.98 -0.44
CA LEU A 53 -0.27 3.72 0.83
C LEU A 53 -0.51 5.22 0.63
N CYS A 54 -0.35 5.72 -0.59
CA CYS A 54 -0.29 7.15 -0.89
C CYS A 54 -1.55 7.66 -1.61
N GLY A 55 -2.73 7.15 -1.23
CA GLY A 55 -4.02 7.51 -1.86
C GLY A 55 -4.38 9.00 -1.73
N ALA A 56 -3.96 9.64 -0.64
CA ALA A 56 -4.08 11.09 -0.45
C ALA A 56 -2.97 11.91 -1.14
N GLY A 57 -1.97 11.24 -1.73
CA GLY A 57 -0.71 11.83 -2.18
C GLY A 57 0.47 11.44 -1.28
N LEU A 58 1.68 11.41 -1.86
CA LEU A 58 2.89 11.00 -1.15
C LEU A 58 3.26 11.97 -0.02
N GLU A 59 3.19 13.28 -0.28
CA GLU A 59 3.56 14.29 0.71
C GLU A 59 2.55 14.37 1.86
N GLU A 60 1.26 14.29 1.54
CA GLU A 60 0.15 14.25 2.49
C GLU A 60 0.27 13.03 3.41
N THR A 61 0.54 11.84 2.84
CA THR A 61 0.78 10.62 3.61
C THR A 61 2.02 10.74 4.50
N LYS A 62 3.15 11.28 4.00
CA LYS A 62 4.35 11.51 4.84
C LYS A 62 4.07 12.47 6.00
N ALA A 63 3.34 13.55 5.74
CA ALA A 63 2.96 14.54 6.76
C ALA A 63 2.07 13.91 7.84
N TYR A 64 1.07 13.12 7.44
CA TYR A 64 0.21 12.37 8.34
C TYR A 64 1.00 11.39 9.22
N LEU A 65 1.87 10.57 8.63
CA LEU A 65 2.66 9.58 9.39
C LEU A 65 3.60 10.25 10.39
N THR A 66 4.20 11.38 9.99
CA THR A 66 5.03 12.21 10.88
C THR A 66 4.22 12.78 12.05
N ALA A 67 2.99 13.24 11.80
CA ALA A 67 2.12 13.79 12.83
C ALA A 67 1.60 12.72 13.81
N THR A 68 1.24 11.55 13.28
CA THR A 68 0.76 10.41 14.07
C THR A 68 1.84 9.86 15.00
N ASN A 69 3.10 9.84 14.54
CA ASN A 69 4.29 9.56 15.35
C ASN A 69 4.21 8.30 16.23
N SER A 70 3.47 7.28 15.76
CA SER A 70 3.41 5.97 16.41
C SER A 70 4.53 5.07 15.86
N PRO A 71 4.95 4.02 16.58
CA PRO A 71 5.96 3.08 16.07
C PRO A 71 5.58 2.48 14.72
N ALA A 72 4.30 2.18 14.50
CA ALA A 72 3.79 1.70 13.22
C ALA A 72 3.91 2.78 12.14
N ALA A 73 3.48 4.01 12.42
CA ALA A 73 3.54 5.11 11.46
C ALA A 73 4.99 5.45 11.03
N LEU A 74 5.92 5.42 11.98
CA LEU A 74 7.34 5.63 11.70
C LEU A 74 7.93 4.52 10.81
N ALA A 75 7.54 3.26 11.03
CA ALA A 75 7.97 2.16 10.17
C ALA A 75 7.46 2.31 8.72
N VAL A 76 6.21 2.78 8.54
CA VAL A 76 5.68 3.11 7.21
C VAL A 76 6.45 4.27 6.58
N LEU A 77 6.70 5.33 7.35
CA LEU A 77 7.43 6.51 6.88
C LEU A 77 8.85 6.14 6.41
N ASP A 78 9.58 5.33 7.20
CA ASP A 78 10.91 4.85 6.83
C ASP A 78 10.88 4.04 5.52
N CYS A 79 9.86 3.18 5.35
CA CYS A 79 9.65 2.43 4.12
C CYS A 79 9.40 3.36 2.92
N LEU A 80 8.52 4.36 3.06
CA LEU A 80 8.24 5.33 2.00
C LEU A 80 9.49 6.11 1.61
N LEU A 81 10.27 6.58 2.58
CA LEU A 81 11.51 7.30 2.34
C LEU A 81 12.57 6.44 1.65
N LEU A 82 12.63 5.13 1.95
CA LEU A 82 13.52 4.19 1.26
C LEU A 82 13.09 4.00 -0.21
N CYS A 83 11.81 3.74 -0.45
CA CYS A 83 11.25 3.58 -1.79
C CYS A 83 11.36 4.85 -2.64
N GLU A 84 11.14 6.02 -2.04
CA GLU A 84 11.33 7.32 -2.70
C GLU A 84 12.78 7.51 -3.16
N ARG A 85 13.76 7.17 -2.30
CA ARG A 85 15.19 7.19 -2.68
C ARG A 85 15.57 6.17 -3.74
N ALA A 86 14.84 5.05 -3.81
CA ALA A 86 15.06 4.01 -4.80
C ALA A 86 14.45 4.34 -6.17
N GLY A 87 13.63 5.40 -6.26
CA GLY A 87 12.95 5.81 -7.50
C GLY A 87 11.56 5.21 -7.68
N ASP A 88 11.03 4.48 -6.69
CA ASP A 88 9.72 3.81 -6.80
C ASP A 88 8.54 4.80 -6.98
N PHE A 89 8.76 6.06 -6.62
CA PHE A 89 7.78 7.13 -6.76
C PHE A 89 8.03 8.05 -7.97
N GLU A 90 8.98 7.72 -8.85
CA GLU A 90 9.20 8.50 -10.08
C GLU A 90 7.97 8.43 -11.00
N GLY A 91 7.40 9.60 -11.32
CA GLY A 91 6.17 9.67 -12.12
C GLY A 91 4.91 9.18 -11.40
N PHE A 92 4.98 8.91 -10.10
CA PHE A 92 3.81 8.57 -9.30
C PHE A 92 2.83 9.74 -9.26
N SER A 93 1.56 9.42 -9.48
CA SER A 93 0.44 10.29 -9.16
C SER A 93 -0.74 9.43 -8.79
N VAL A 94 -1.60 9.93 -7.90
CA VAL A 94 -2.83 9.22 -7.52
C VAL A 94 -3.66 8.89 -8.77
N GLU A 95 -3.82 9.86 -9.66
CA GLU A 95 -4.61 9.70 -10.89
C GLU A 95 -4.06 8.61 -11.83
N SER A 96 -2.75 8.61 -12.09
CA SER A 96 -2.13 7.61 -12.99
C SER A 96 -2.23 6.20 -12.40
N THR A 97 -1.99 6.05 -11.09
CA THR A 97 -2.11 4.77 -10.39
C THR A 97 -3.56 4.29 -10.36
N SER A 98 -4.53 5.14 -10.01
CA SER A 98 -5.96 4.78 -10.05
C SER A 98 -6.39 4.32 -11.43
N ARG A 99 -5.95 5.02 -12.49
CA ARG A 99 -6.26 4.66 -13.87
C ARG A 99 -5.65 3.32 -14.28
N TRP A 100 -4.41 3.07 -13.89
CA TRP A 100 -3.73 1.80 -14.15
C TRP A 100 -4.47 0.62 -13.52
N TYR A 101 -4.84 0.76 -12.24
CA TYR A 101 -5.58 -0.28 -11.52
C TYR A 101 -7.00 -0.48 -12.03
N ALA A 102 -7.69 0.58 -12.45
CA ALA A 102 -9.00 0.47 -13.09
C ALA A 102 -8.94 -0.34 -14.39
N ALA A 103 -7.90 -0.13 -15.21
CA ALA A 103 -7.67 -0.94 -16.41
C ALA A 103 -7.34 -2.40 -16.05
N TYR A 104 -6.45 -2.61 -15.09
CA TYR A 104 -6.01 -3.94 -14.66
C TYR A 104 -7.17 -4.86 -14.21
N TYR A 105 -8.17 -4.32 -13.53
CA TYR A 105 -9.34 -5.09 -13.05
C TYR A 105 -10.56 -5.06 -13.99
N SER A 106 -10.45 -4.41 -15.15
CA SER A 106 -11.53 -4.39 -16.16
C SER A 106 -11.39 -5.49 -17.22
N ASP A 107 -10.24 -6.17 -17.25
CA ASP A 107 -9.91 -7.30 -18.14
C ASP A 107 -10.20 -8.66 -17.47
#